data_AF-A0A972VGD5-F1
#
_entry.id   AF-A0A972VGD5-F1
#
_cell.length_a   1.000
_cell.length_b   1.000
_cell.length_c   1.000
_cell.angle_alpha   90.00
_cell.angle_beta   90.00
_cell.angle_gamma   90.00
#
_symmetry.space_group_name_H-M   'P 1'
#
loop_
_entity.id
_entity.type
_entity.pdbx_description
1 polymer ?
#
loop_
_entity_poly.entity_id
_entity_poly.type
_entity_poly.pdbx_seq_one_letter_code
_entity_poly.pdbx_strand_id
1 'polypeptide(L)'
;GRTTANIAWNANAAAIQAALEALDSVATDDIVVTAATDITGGDLLFTFADTLGDVALVMIDDSALTGTGSPDVTISQSVQGVNPWITRNSNTITDAISGVNLTIYEETDANTPISVSLSRNTSGVAAKIDALVVGYNQLLTKLQIDTEYDSTTEKLGVLSNDMAVSFIKTQMKEAFSGIIDGFVDTADSYVQASDLGISFDGSGMMTFDKSTFNEAIDEDYEGVLELLGATKSGTSDSDVVTFYEGSDKYTSAGVYHVKVKVQDLGSGNVITEAYIKGENDTTWRTATWSGSLITGDSDFSDEGNPEWPENSLQISVDLSNTGDYGYVTPVVVRVKQGMSGILEDMLTDTTRVDGRFGISQDSIEAKMERMKQRILDEGDRLERMQARLTQKYARLEALMATLQQQLSAVNAYL
;
A
#
# COMPACT_ATOMS: atom_id res chain seq x y z
N GLY A 1 -17.62 27.74 41.15
CA GLY A 1 -19.07 27.73 40.91
C GLY A 1 -19.72 28.82 41.74
N ARG A 2 -20.93 29.23 41.35
CA ARG A 2 -21.84 29.98 42.22
C ARG A 2 -22.74 28.99 42.94
N THR A 3 -23.19 29.33 44.14
CA THR A 3 -24.06 28.48 44.97
C THR A 3 -25.33 29.26 45.25
N THR A 4 -26.49 28.63 45.07
CA THR A 4 -27.78 29.23 45.42
C THR A 4 -27.90 29.42 46.93
N ALA A 5 -28.92 30.16 47.38
CA ALA A 5 -29.37 30.05 48.76
C ALA A 5 -29.87 28.61 49.05
N ASN A 6 -29.99 28.26 50.34
CA ASN A 6 -30.52 26.96 50.75
C ASN A 6 -31.90 26.69 50.14
N ILE A 7 -32.07 25.54 49.51
CA ILE A 7 -33.31 25.12 48.86
C ILE A 7 -33.99 24.03 49.71
N ALA A 8 -35.32 23.96 49.68
CA ALA A 8 -36.05 22.89 50.37
C ALA A 8 -35.84 21.54 49.66
N TRP A 9 -35.68 20.44 50.39
CA TRP A 9 -35.47 19.11 49.79
C TRP A 9 -36.64 18.63 48.91
N ASN A 10 -37.82 19.22 49.08
CA ASN A 10 -39.03 18.97 48.31
C ASN A 10 -39.42 20.17 47.41
N ALA A 11 -38.49 21.09 47.12
CA ALA A 11 -38.74 22.21 46.22
C ALA A 11 -39.18 21.70 44.84
N ASN A 12 -40.13 22.38 44.20
CA ASN A 12 -40.53 22.04 42.83
C ASN A 12 -39.50 22.57 41.80
N ALA A 13 -39.55 22.10 40.54
CA ALA A 13 -38.60 22.51 39.50
C ALA A 13 -38.58 24.03 39.28
N ALA A 14 -39.75 24.68 39.35
CA ALA A 14 -39.87 26.14 39.24
C ALA A 14 -39.18 26.89 40.39
N ALA A 15 -39.22 26.37 41.63
CA ALA A 15 -38.53 26.97 42.77
C ALA A 15 -37.02 26.80 42.68
N ILE A 16 -36.54 25.66 42.13
CA ILE A 16 -35.12 25.44 41.85
C ILE A 16 -34.65 26.38 40.73
N GLN A 17 -35.42 26.50 39.65
CA GLN A 17 -35.13 27.42 38.56
C GLN A 17 -35.03 28.87 39.06
N ALA A 18 -36.01 29.33 39.84
CA ALA A 18 -36.00 30.67 40.41
C ALA A 18 -34.78 30.91 41.33
N ALA A 19 -34.33 29.89 42.07
CA ALA A 19 -33.13 30.00 42.91
C ALA A 19 -31.84 30.11 42.09
N LEU A 20 -31.78 29.45 40.93
CA LEU A 20 -30.66 29.54 39.99
C LEU A 20 -30.65 30.87 39.22
N GLU A 21 -31.80 31.36 38.78
CA GLU A 21 -31.97 32.67 38.14
C GLU A 21 -31.73 33.85 39.09
N ALA A 22 -31.77 33.62 40.40
CA ALA A 22 -31.42 34.62 41.41
C ALA A 22 -29.90 34.82 41.57
N LEU A 23 -29.07 34.01 40.91
CA LEU A 23 -27.62 34.18 40.89
C LEU A 23 -27.22 35.36 40.00
N ASP A 24 -26.29 36.21 40.47
CA ASP A 24 -25.85 37.42 39.75
C ASP A 24 -25.30 37.18 38.33
N SER A 25 -24.98 35.92 37.98
CA SER A 25 -24.43 35.50 36.70
C SER A 25 -25.43 34.78 35.79
N VAL A 26 -26.71 34.75 36.15
CA VAL A 26 -27.78 34.06 35.43
C VAL A 26 -28.92 35.05 35.20
N ALA A 27 -29.28 35.32 33.94
CA ALA A 27 -30.47 36.11 33.64
C ALA A 27 -31.74 35.25 33.67
N THR A 28 -32.90 35.89 33.70
CA THR A 28 -34.19 35.21 33.48
C THR A 28 -34.16 34.47 32.14
N ASP A 29 -34.64 33.22 32.13
CA ASP A 29 -34.65 32.30 30.97
C ASP A 29 -33.28 31.73 30.55
N ASP A 30 -32.17 32.08 31.21
CA ASP A 30 -30.86 31.47 30.91
C ASP A 30 -30.76 30.00 31.38
N ILE A 31 -31.64 29.57 32.30
CA ILE A 31 -31.68 28.20 32.81
C ILE A 31 -33.13 27.72 32.86
N VAL A 32 -33.38 26.55 32.27
CA VAL A 32 -34.66 25.84 32.39
C VAL A 32 -34.45 24.58 33.21
N VAL A 33 -35.26 24.40 34.25
CA VAL A 33 -35.24 23.19 35.09
C VAL A 33 -36.51 22.38 34.83
N THR A 34 -36.34 21.14 34.39
CA THR A 34 -37.45 20.20 34.19
C THR A 34 -37.28 18.97 35.07
N ALA A 35 -38.38 18.45 35.62
CA ALA A 35 -38.43 17.20 36.36
C ALA A 35 -39.29 16.18 35.60
N ALA A 36 -38.83 14.93 35.50
CA ALA A 36 -39.48 13.90 34.69
C ALA A 36 -40.82 13.39 35.24
N THR A 37 -41.00 13.36 36.58
CA THR A 37 -42.19 12.77 37.22
C THR A 37 -42.59 13.49 38.50
N ASP A 38 -41.67 13.64 39.48
CA ASP A 38 -41.71 14.55 40.63
C ASP A 38 -40.30 14.61 41.27
N ILE A 39 -40.03 15.59 42.15
CA ILE A 39 -38.68 15.80 42.74
C ILE A 39 -38.37 14.82 43.88
N THR A 40 -39.36 14.03 44.30
CA THR A 40 -39.23 13.03 45.35
C THR A 40 -38.77 11.65 44.84
N GLY A 41 -38.58 11.48 43.52
CA GLY A 41 -38.02 10.25 42.96
C GLY A 41 -37.68 10.28 41.47
N GLY A 42 -37.54 11.45 40.84
CA GLY A 42 -37.27 11.57 39.40
C GLY A 42 -36.04 12.42 39.06
N ASP A 43 -35.59 12.29 37.81
CA ASP A 43 -34.44 13.03 37.29
C ASP A 43 -34.75 14.53 37.16
N LEU A 44 -33.79 15.36 37.55
CA LEU A 44 -33.75 16.79 37.28
C LEU A 44 -32.84 17.05 36.08
N LEU A 45 -33.38 17.70 35.06
CA LEU A 45 -32.63 18.17 33.90
C LEU A 45 -32.51 19.69 33.96
N PHE A 46 -31.27 20.17 33.89
CA PHE A 46 -30.90 21.58 33.80
C PHE A 46 -30.45 21.88 32.38
N THR A 47 -31.16 22.76 31.68
CA THR A 47 -30.79 23.23 30.35
C THR A 47 -30.34 24.68 30.45
N PHE A 48 -29.11 24.94 30.04
CA PHE A 48 -28.51 26.28 30.03
C PHE A 48 -28.64 26.86 28.62
N ALA A 49 -29.00 28.13 28.51
CA ALA A 49 -29.02 28.85 27.25
C ALA A 49 -27.59 29.11 26.74
N ASP A 50 -27.44 29.24 25.42
CA ASP A 50 -26.14 29.48 24.76
C ASP A 50 -25.43 30.76 25.25
N THR A 51 -26.18 31.71 25.82
CA THR A 51 -25.68 32.95 26.45
C THR A 51 -24.73 32.69 27.61
N LEU A 52 -24.86 31.56 28.31
CA LEU A 52 -24.00 31.16 29.42
C LEU A 52 -22.74 30.39 28.98
N GLY A 53 -22.68 29.94 27.73
CA GLY A 53 -21.56 29.15 27.20
C GLY A 53 -21.45 27.75 27.82
N ASP A 54 -20.22 27.22 27.86
CA ASP A 54 -19.95 25.92 28.50
C ASP A 54 -20.01 26.04 30.03
N VAL A 55 -21.00 25.38 30.62
CA VAL A 55 -21.24 25.40 32.07
C VAL A 55 -20.70 24.11 32.68
N ALA A 56 -19.83 24.26 33.68
CA ALA A 56 -19.31 23.14 34.45
C ALA A 56 -20.44 22.35 35.13
N LEU A 57 -20.23 21.06 35.36
CA LEU A 57 -21.19 20.16 36.01
C LEU A 57 -21.82 20.80 37.26
N VAL A 58 -23.16 20.83 37.32
CA VAL A 58 -23.91 21.24 38.51
C VAL A 58 -23.69 20.21 39.61
N MET A 59 -23.23 20.68 40.76
CA MET A 59 -23.11 19.85 41.97
C MET A 59 -24.21 20.25 42.96
N ILE A 60 -24.85 19.25 43.56
CA ILE A 60 -25.83 19.46 44.62
C ILE A 60 -25.14 19.17 45.95
N ASP A 61 -25.18 20.15 46.87
CA ASP A 61 -24.72 20.02 48.25
C ASP A 61 -25.91 19.65 49.14
N ASP A 62 -26.01 18.38 49.51
CA ASP A 62 -27.10 17.83 50.32
C ASP A 62 -27.11 18.37 51.77
N SER A 63 -25.96 18.82 52.27
CA SER A 63 -25.83 19.39 53.62
C SER A 63 -26.52 20.75 53.79
N ALA A 64 -26.82 21.43 52.66
CA ALA A 64 -27.46 22.74 52.63
C ALA A 64 -28.98 22.69 52.34
N LEU A 65 -29.58 21.49 52.23
CA LEU A 65 -31.02 21.33 52.02
C LEU A 65 -31.83 21.64 53.29
N THR A 66 -33.03 22.21 53.13
CA THR A 66 -33.91 22.64 54.24
C THR A 66 -35.29 21.99 54.17
N GLY A 67 -36.09 22.06 55.24
CA GLY A 67 -37.48 21.56 55.28
C GLY A 67 -37.86 20.86 56.60
N THR A 68 -39.15 20.55 56.79
CA THR A 68 -39.64 19.78 57.95
C THR A 68 -39.77 18.30 57.59
N GLY A 69 -39.02 17.43 58.28
CA GLY A 69 -38.90 15.99 58.01
C GLY A 69 -37.43 15.57 57.95
N SER A 70 -37.12 14.29 58.20
CA SER A 70 -35.79 13.71 57.99
C SER A 70 -35.81 12.76 56.79
N PRO A 71 -35.72 13.26 55.55
CA PRO A 71 -35.43 12.42 54.41
C PRO A 71 -33.92 12.19 54.28
N ASP A 72 -33.51 10.94 54.03
CA ASP A 72 -32.20 10.64 53.48
C ASP A 72 -32.26 10.93 51.96
N VAL A 73 -31.88 12.15 51.57
CA VAL A 73 -31.74 12.50 50.13
C VAL A 73 -30.37 12.01 49.67
N THR A 74 -30.34 11.09 48.72
CA THR A 74 -29.09 10.61 48.11
C THR A 74 -29.07 10.99 46.64
N ILE A 75 -28.06 11.75 46.22
CA ILE A 75 -27.83 12.04 44.81
C ILE A 75 -27.16 10.82 44.20
N SER A 76 -27.87 10.08 43.36
CA SER A 76 -27.35 8.84 42.78
C SER A 76 -26.31 9.10 41.69
N GLN A 77 -26.49 10.15 40.89
CA GLN A 77 -25.58 10.50 39.80
C GLN A 77 -25.75 11.98 39.41
N SER A 78 -24.68 12.58 38.89
CA SER A 78 -24.73 13.85 38.14
C SER A 78 -23.90 13.70 36.87
N VAL A 79 -24.45 14.09 35.72
CA VAL A 79 -23.78 13.96 34.41
C VAL A 79 -23.85 15.31 33.70
N GLN A 80 -22.74 15.73 33.08
CA GLN A 80 -22.71 16.98 32.31
C GLN A 80 -23.40 16.74 30.97
N GLY A 81 -24.35 17.61 30.61
CA GLY A 81 -24.98 17.60 29.29
C GLY A 81 -24.02 18.12 28.22
N VAL A 82 -24.19 17.66 26.97
CA VAL A 82 -23.43 18.14 25.80
C VAL A 82 -24.41 18.76 24.81
N ASN A 83 -24.07 19.93 24.24
CA ASN A 83 -24.88 20.52 23.18
C ASN A 83 -24.79 19.64 21.91
N PRO A 84 -25.91 19.08 21.40
CA PRO A 84 -25.88 18.20 20.24
C PRO A 84 -25.71 18.96 18.90
N TRP A 85 -25.75 20.30 18.92
CA TRP A 85 -25.75 21.12 17.71
C TRP A 85 -24.34 21.52 17.26
N ILE A 86 -24.07 21.33 15.96
CA ILE A 86 -22.85 21.79 15.30
C ILE A 86 -23.15 23.13 14.64
N THR A 87 -22.46 24.19 15.05
CA THR A 87 -22.54 25.51 14.40
C THR A 87 -21.32 25.75 13.51
N ARG A 88 -21.54 26.29 12.31
CA ARG A 88 -20.49 26.61 11.32
C ARG A 88 -20.79 27.96 10.65
N ASN A 89 -19.73 28.65 10.22
CA ASN A 89 -19.80 29.90 9.47
C ASN A 89 -19.84 29.70 7.95
N SER A 90 -19.82 28.45 7.49
CA SER A 90 -19.73 28.04 6.10
C SER A 90 -20.66 26.86 5.83
N ASN A 91 -21.27 26.85 4.64
CA ASN A 91 -22.09 25.74 4.15
C ASN A 91 -21.24 24.55 3.66
N THR A 92 -19.92 24.71 3.52
CA THR A 92 -19.00 23.61 3.28
C THR A 92 -18.28 23.29 4.58
N ILE A 93 -18.45 22.06 5.04
CA ILE A 93 -17.97 21.54 6.31
C ILE A 93 -17.02 20.37 5.99
N THR A 94 -15.74 20.54 6.30
CA THR A 94 -14.69 19.56 5.99
C THR A 94 -14.03 18.98 7.23
N ASP A 95 -14.44 19.42 8.41
CA ASP A 95 -13.78 19.15 9.69
C ASP A 95 -14.70 18.53 10.75
N ALA A 96 -16.01 18.45 10.48
CA ALA A 96 -16.97 17.90 11.44
C ALA A 96 -16.91 16.37 11.49
N ILE A 97 -16.61 15.72 10.37
CA ILE A 97 -16.46 14.27 10.26
C ILE A 97 -15.18 14.01 9.48
N SER A 98 -14.23 13.29 10.09
CA SER A 98 -12.95 12.98 9.45
C SER A 98 -13.17 12.25 8.12
N GLY A 99 -12.50 12.72 7.06
CA GLY A 99 -12.59 12.15 5.72
C GLY A 99 -13.89 12.45 4.96
N VAL A 100 -14.80 13.27 5.51
CA VAL A 100 -16.08 13.62 4.87
C VAL A 100 -16.17 15.13 4.65
N ASN A 101 -16.43 15.52 3.41
CA ASN A 101 -16.79 16.89 3.06
C ASN A 101 -18.30 16.98 2.88
N LEU A 102 -18.97 17.64 3.82
CA LEU A 102 -20.41 17.89 3.77
C LEU A 102 -20.66 19.28 3.19
N THR A 103 -21.48 19.36 2.14
CA THR A 103 -21.95 20.65 1.60
C THR A 103 -23.45 20.77 1.86
N ILE A 104 -23.83 21.78 2.62
CA ILE A 104 -25.22 22.12 2.95
C ILE A 104 -25.76 23.02 1.83
N TYR A 105 -26.83 22.57 1.17
CA TYR A 105 -27.49 23.34 0.11
C TYR A 105 -28.72 24.09 0.64
N GLU A 106 -29.56 23.40 1.40
CA GLU A 106 -30.85 23.91 1.88
C GLU A 106 -31.15 23.36 3.29
N GLU A 107 -32.06 24.02 3.98
CA GLU A 107 -32.60 23.56 5.27
C GLU A 107 -33.47 22.32 5.07
N THR A 108 -33.34 21.33 5.95
CA THR A 108 -34.22 20.15 5.94
C THR A 108 -35.56 20.49 6.60
N ASP A 109 -36.65 19.97 6.06
CA ASP A 109 -37.98 20.12 6.67
C ASP A 109 -38.00 19.65 8.13
N ALA A 110 -38.77 20.34 8.96
CA ALA A 110 -38.92 20.01 10.37
C ALA A 110 -39.32 18.53 10.54
N ASN A 111 -38.61 17.82 11.42
CA ASN A 111 -38.77 16.38 11.70
C ASN A 111 -38.52 15.44 10.50
N THR A 112 -37.86 15.90 9.45
CA THR A 112 -37.55 15.11 8.25
C THR A 112 -36.04 15.11 7.97
N PRO A 113 -35.21 14.52 8.84
CA PRO A 113 -33.76 14.56 8.69
C PRO A 113 -33.28 13.77 7.46
N ILE A 114 -32.22 14.24 6.81
CA ILE A 114 -31.51 13.50 5.78
C ILE A 114 -30.59 12.48 6.45
N SER A 115 -30.75 11.21 6.12
CA SER A 115 -29.82 10.16 6.54
C SER A 115 -28.65 10.10 5.56
N VAL A 116 -27.43 10.24 6.07
CA VAL A 116 -26.19 10.06 5.32
C VAL A 116 -25.54 8.78 5.80
N SER A 117 -25.26 7.87 4.88
CA SER A 117 -24.52 6.64 5.15
C SER A 117 -23.21 6.63 4.37
N LEU A 118 -22.16 6.07 4.99
CA LEU A 118 -20.88 5.83 4.34
C LEU A 118 -20.71 4.33 4.16
N SER A 119 -20.45 3.90 2.93
CA SER A 119 -20.21 2.50 2.59
C SER A 119 -18.90 2.36 1.83
N ARG A 120 -18.23 1.22 2.01
CA ARG A 120 -17.03 0.85 1.25
C ARG A 120 -17.35 0.73 -0.25
N ASN A 121 -16.45 1.21 -1.10
CA ASN A 121 -16.61 1.11 -2.56
C ASN A 121 -15.95 -0.16 -3.11
N THR A 122 -16.52 -1.32 -2.78
CA THR A 122 -16.03 -2.64 -3.24
C THR A 122 -16.09 -2.78 -4.77
N SER A 123 -17.12 -2.21 -5.39
CA SER A 123 -17.28 -2.20 -6.85
C SER A 123 -16.14 -1.47 -7.59
N GLY A 124 -15.60 -0.40 -6.99
CA GLY A 124 -14.47 0.33 -7.54
C GLY A 124 -13.16 -0.47 -7.51
N VAL A 125 -12.98 -1.32 -6.49
CA VAL A 125 -11.82 -2.21 -6.38
C VAL A 125 -11.94 -3.33 -7.42
N ALA A 126 -13.09 -3.99 -7.51
CA ALA A 126 -13.36 -5.02 -8.52
C ALA A 126 -13.10 -4.53 -9.95
N ALA A 127 -13.53 -3.31 -10.28
CA ALA A 127 -13.30 -2.70 -11.58
C ALA A 127 -11.81 -2.46 -11.90
N LYS A 128 -10.97 -2.18 -10.89
CA LYS A 128 -9.52 -2.05 -11.06
C LYS A 128 -8.86 -3.40 -11.33
N ILE A 129 -9.34 -4.46 -10.68
CA ILE A 129 -8.85 -5.82 -10.93
C ILE A 129 -9.27 -6.29 -12.33
N ASP A 130 -10.50 -6.01 -12.77
CA ASP A 130 -10.92 -6.25 -14.16
C ASP A 130 -9.98 -5.57 -15.15
N ALA A 131 -9.62 -4.30 -14.90
CA ALA A 131 -8.72 -3.55 -15.78
C ALA A 131 -7.31 -4.15 -15.81
N LEU A 132 -6.81 -4.64 -14.67
CA LEU A 132 -5.54 -5.36 -14.57
C LEU A 132 -5.58 -6.65 -15.40
N VAL A 133 -6.64 -7.45 -15.27
CA VAL A 133 -6.82 -8.71 -16.03
C VAL A 133 -6.84 -8.43 -17.53
N VAL A 134 -7.57 -7.40 -17.96
CA VAL A 134 -7.60 -6.97 -19.37
C VAL A 134 -6.21 -6.55 -19.85
N GLY A 135 -5.51 -5.72 -19.08
CA GLY A 135 -4.16 -5.26 -19.42
C GLY A 135 -3.14 -6.40 -19.53
N TYR A 136 -3.17 -7.32 -18.55
CA TYR A 136 -2.33 -8.53 -18.55
C TYR A 136 -2.59 -9.39 -19.80
N ASN A 137 -3.86 -9.70 -20.09
CA ASN A 137 -4.23 -10.57 -21.22
C ASN A 137 -3.91 -9.93 -22.58
N GLN A 138 -4.08 -8.62 -22.71
CA GLN A 138 -3.68 -7.88 -23.91
C GLN A 138 -2.18 -7.97 -24.14
N LEU A 139 -1.37 -7.77 -23.08
CA LEU A 139 0.07 -7.88 -23.16
C LEU A 139 0.49 -9.32 -23.49
N LEU A 140 -0.06 -10.33 -22.80
CA LEU A 140 0.26 -11.73 -23.07
C LEU A 140 -0.08 -12.11 -24.52
N THR A 141 -1.25 -11.71 -25.02
CA THR A 141 -1.64 -11.94 -26.42
C THR A 141 -0.62 -11.33 -27.38
N LYS A 142 -0.18 -10.09 -27.13
CA LYS A 142 0.82 -9.43 -27.97
C LYS A 142 2.16 -10.17 -27.94
N LEU A 143 2.61 -10.57 -26.76
CA LEU A 143 3.85 -11.31 -26.58
C LEU A 143 3.78 -12.70 -27.24
N GLN A 144 2.63 -13.38 -27.22
CA GLN A 144 2.42 -14.64 -27.94
C GLN A 144 2.58 -14.45 -29.45
N ILE A 145 1.89 -13.48 -30.04
CA ILE A 145 2.01 -13.14 -31.47
C ILE A 145 3.47 -12.83 -31.85
N ASP A 146 4.18 -12.10 -31.00
CA ASP A 146 5.53 -11.65 -31.33
C ASP A 146 6.61 -12.71 -31.13
N THR A 147 6.40 -13.74 -30.31
CA THR A 147 7.45 -14.73 -30.02
C THR A 147 7.16 -16.13 -30.54
N GLU A 148 5.90 -16.50 -30.72
CA GLU A 148 5.52 -17.88 -31.04
C GLU A 148 5.47 -18.13 -32.55
N TYR A 149 5.46 -19.41 -32.90
CA TYR A 149 5.29 -19.84 -34.28
C TYR A 149 3.80 -19.81 -34.64
N ASP A 150 3.46 -19.08 -35.70
CA ASP A 150 2.12 -19.10 -36.27
C ASP A 150 2.03 -20.18 -37.34
N SER A 151 1.28 -21.24 -37.04
CA SER A 151 1.02 -22.36 -37.95
C SER A 151 0.25 -21.98 -39.23
N THR A 152 -0.47 -20.86 -39.24
CA THR A 152 -1.23 -20.39 -40.40
C THR A 152 -0.33 -19.65 -41.39
N THR A 153 0.56 -18.78 -40.88
CA THR A 153 1.49 -18.02 -41.72
C THR A 153 2.82 -18.73 -41.94
N GLU A 154 3.05 -19.85 -41.24
CA GLU A 154 4.28 -20.64 -41.17
C GLU A 154 5.51 -19.80 -40.76
N LYS A 155 5.28 -18.74 -39.98
CA LYS A 155 6.33 -17.79 -39.58
C LYS A 155 6.50 -17.78 -38.07
N LEU A 156 7.75 -17.64 -37.65
CA LEU A 156 8.09 -17.27 -36.29
C LEU A 156 7.78 -15.78 -36.08
N GLY A 157 7.24 -15.44 -34.91
CA GLY A 157 7.14 -14.07 -34.46
C GLY A 157 8.49 -13.35 -34.48
N VAL A 158 8.45 -12.03 -34.70
CA VAL A 158 9.66 -11.22 -34.90
C VAL A 158 10.62 -11.21 -33.69
N LEU A 159 10.10 -11.47 -32.49
CA LEU A 159 10.82 -11.53 -31.22
C LEU A 159 11.02 -12.96 -30.71
N SER A 160 10.86 -13.98 -31.55
CA SER A 160 10.96 -15.40 -31.13
C SER A 160 12.31 -15.79 -30.52
N ASN A 161 13.37 -15.04 -30.81
CA ASN A 161 14.72 -15.24 -30.27
C ASN A 161 15.14 -14.13 -29.29
N ASP A 162 14.20 -13.28 -28.87
CA ASP A 162 14.47 -12.25 -27.87
C ASP A 162 14.29 -12.83 -26.46
N MET A 163 15.39 -12.86 -25.71
CA MET A 163 15.44 -13.42 -24.36
C MET A 163 14.74 -12.51 -23.33
N ALA A 164 14.75 -11.20 -23.54
CA ALA A 164 14.08 -10.25 -22.63
C ALA A 164 12.56 -10.41 -22.71
N VAL A 165 12.02 -10.58 -23.92
CA VAL A 165 10.58 -10.79 -24.15
C VAL A 165 10.11 -12.11 -23.55
N SER A 166 10.91 -13.17 -23.71
CA SER A 166 10.62 -14.48 -23.12
C SER A 166 10.63 -14.45 -21.59
N PHE A 167 11.55 -13.69 -20.99
CA PHE A 167 11.67 -13.54 -19.54
C PHE A 167 10.44 -12.85 -18.93
N ILE A 168 9.93 -11.80 -19.58
CA ILE A 168 8.76 -11.04 -19.10
C ILE A 168 7.51 -11.92 -19.01
N LYS A 169 7.29 -12.80 -20.00
CA LYS A 169 6.16 -13.75 -19.96
C LYS A 169 6.16 -14.60 -18.69
N THR A 170 7.34 -15.03 -18.24
CA THR A 170 7.47 -15.86 -17.02
C THR A 170 7.34 -15.01 -15.76
N GLN A 171 8.06 -13.88 -15.68
CA GLN A 171 8.10 -13.05 -14.47
C GLN A 171 6.76 -12.39 -14.13
N MET A 172 5.98 -11.98 -15.14
CA MET A 172 4.70 -11.30 -14.91
C MET A 172 3.71 -12.14 -14.10
N LYS A 173 3.82 -13.47 -14.15
CA LYS A 173 2.98 -14.37 -13.38
C LYS A 173 3.43 -14.49 -11.92
N GLU A 174 4.70 -14.23 -11.62
CA GLU A 174 5.27 -14.40 -10.27
C GLU A 174 4.58 -13.51 -9.24
N ALA A 175 4.21 -12.28 -9.62
CA ALA A 175 3.48 -11.35 -8.75
C ALA A 175 2.13 -11.86 -8.25
N PHE A 176 1.59 -12.93 -8.86
CA PHE A 176 0.28 -13.50 -8.56
C PHE A 176 0.36 -14.99 -8.22
N SER A 177 1.56 -15.54 -8.05
CA SER A 177 1.79 -16.98 -7.92
C SER A 177 2.24 -17.35 -6.52
N GLY A 178 1.56 -18.33 -5.93
CA GLY A 178 1.88 -18.83 -4.60
C GLY A 178 1.50 -17.86 -3.49
N ILE A 179 2.03 -18.13 -2.30
CA ILE A 179 1.86 -17.27 -1.13
C ILE A 179 2.72 -16.01 -1.32
N ILE A 180 2.11 -14.85 -1.15
CA ILE A 180 2.76 -13.55 -1.30
C ILE A 180 3.67 -13.27 -0.11
N ASP A 181 4.86 -12.73 -0.36
CA ASP A 181 5.86 -12.48 0.67
C ASP A 181 5.32 -11.57 1.80
N GLY A 182 5.54 -12.04 3.03
CA GLY A 182 5.06 -11.38 4.25
C GLY A 182 3.66 -11.81 4.71
N PHE A 183 2.93 -12.58 3.89
CA PHE A 183 1.63 -13.15 4.24
C PHE A 183 1.78 -14.60 4.73
N VAL A 184 1.01 -14.99 5.76
CA VAL A 184 0.96 -16.38 6.25
C VAL A 184 -0.47 -16.78 6.63
N ASP A 185 -0.83 -18.01 6.26
CA ASP A 185 -2.19 -18.57 6.40
C ASP A 185 -2.66 -18.67 7.86
N THR A 186 -1.72 -18.70 8.81
CA THR A 186 -2.04 -18.75 10.24
C THR A 186 -2.48 -17.42 10.83
N ALA A 187 -2.28 -16.30 10.12
CA ALA A 187 -2.51 -14.96 10.67
C ALA A 187 -3.15 -13.97 9.70
N ASP A 188 -3.23 -14.27 8.40
CA ASP A 188 -3.91 -13.42 7.41
C ASP A 188 -5.07 -14.18 6.77
N SER A 189 -6.18 -13.48 6.50
CA SER A 189 -7.37 -14.05 5.88
C SER A 189 -7.12 -14.53 4.45
N TYR A 190 -6.25 -13.82 3.73
CA TYR A 190 -5.91 -14.08 2.32
C TYR A 190 -4.40 -13.96 2.14
N VAL A 191 -3.81 -14.88 1.40
CA VAL A 191 -2.35 -14.97 1.26
C VAL A 191 -1.88 -15.13 -0.19
N GLN A 192 -2.78 -15.42 -1.11
CA GLN A 192 -2.48 -15.67 -2.52
C GLN A 192 -3.58 -15.13 -3.46
N ALA A 193 -3.23 -14.87 -4.72
CA ALA A 193 -4.13 -14.27 -5.69
C ALA A 193 -5.45 -15.06 -5.90
N SER A 194 -5.38 -16.39 -5.81
CA SER A 194 -6.56 -17.26 -5.97
C SER A 194 -7.59 -17.10 -4.87
N ASP A 195 -7.19 -16.67 -3.67
CA ASP A 195 -8.12 -16.40 -2.57
C ASP A 195 -9.04 -15.21 -2.91
N LEU A 196 -8.57 -14.31 -3.79
CA LEU A 196 -9.32 -13.17 -4.32
C LEU A 196 -10.00 -13.47 -5.67
N GLY A 197 -10.04 -14.74 -6.09
CA GLY A 197 -10.63 -15.13 -7.36
C GLY A 197 -9.76 -14.81 -8.60
N ILE A 198 -8.49 -14.46 -8.43
CA ILE A 198 -7.56 -14.22 -9.54
C ILE A 198 -6.81 -15.52 -9.83
N SER A 199 -6.89 -16.01 -11.07
CA SER A 199 -6.20 -17.26 -11.46
C SER A 199 -5.74 -17.24 -12.91
N PHE A 200 -4.92 -18.23 -13.29
CA PHE A 200 -4.39 -18.35 -14.65
C PHE A 200 -4.82 -19.66 -15.29
N ASP A 201 -5.20 -19.61 -16.55
CA ASP A 201 -5.51 -20.82 -17.32
C ASP A 201 -4.24 -21.52 -17.84
N GLY A 202 -4.44 -22.65 -18.54
CA GLY A 202 -3.34 -23.44 -19.11
C GLY A 202 -2.54 -22.73 -20.22
N SER A 203 -3.07 -21.64 -20.78
CA SER A 203 -2.38 -20.78 -21.74
C SER A 203 -1.65 -19.60 -21.09
N GLY A 204 -1.79 -19.47 -19.76
CA GLY A 204 -1.24 -18.37 -18.98
C GLY A 204 -2.12 -17.13 -18.94
N MET A 205 -3.31 -17.14 -19.54
CA MET A 205 -4.23 -15.99 -19.48
C MET A 205 -4.81 -15.85 -18.08
N MET A 206 -4.90 -14.62 -17.59
CA MET A 206 -5.48 -14.29 -16.30
C MET A 206 -7.01 -14.28 -16.39
N THR A 207 -7.65 -14.79 -15.34
CA THR A 207 -9.10 -14.81 -15.16
C THR A 207 -9.44 -14.23 -13.79
N PHE A 208 -10.65 -13.67 -13.67
CA PHE A 208 -11.13 -13.05 -12.45
C PHE A 208 -12.55 -13.50 -12.14
N ASP A 209 -12.69 -14.25 -11.05
CA ASP A 209 -13.97 -14.66 -10.49
C ASP A 209 -14.49 -13.56 -9.55
N LYS A 210 -15.42 -12.77 -10.06
CA LYS A 210 -16.08 -11.69 -9.31
C LYS A 210 -16.88 -12.19 -8.12
N SER A 211 -17.39 -13.42 -8.15
CA SER A 211 -18.17 -13.95 -7.02
C SER A 211 -17.24 -14.18 -5.83
N THR A 212 -16.15 -14.91 -6.04
CA THR A 212 -15.11 -15.16 -5.04
C THR A 212 -14.55 -13.86 -4.50
N PHE A 213 -14.26 -12.89 -5.37
CA PHE A 213 -13.79 -11.59 -4.95
C PHE A 213 -14.78 -10.83 -4.07
N ASN A 214 -16.05 -10.80 -4.47
CA ASN A 214 -17.09 -10.11 -3.71
C ASN A 214 -17.30 -10.74 -2.33
N GLU A 215 -17.23 -12.08 -2.25
CA GLU A 215 -17.26 -12.80 -0.97
C GLU A 215 -16.07 -12.41 -0.09
N ALA A 216 -14.85 -12.43 -0.65
CA ALA A 216 -13.63 -12.10 0.08
C ALA A 216 -13.61 -10.64 0.60
N ILE A 217 -13.97 -9.67 -0.26
CA ILE A 217 -13.93 -8.25 0.12
C ILE A 217 -15.04 -7.86 1.10
N ASP A 218 -16.15 -8.59 1.11
CA ASP A 218 -17.24 -8.41 2.08
C ASP A 218 -16.88 -9.03 3.45
N GLU A 219 -16.13 -10.14 3.46
CA GLU A 219 -15.67 -10.81 4.69
C GLU A 219 -14.52 -10.05 5.36
N ASP A 220 -13.44 -9.72 4.64
CA ASP A 220 -12.31 -8.97 5.17
C ASP A 220 -11.74 -7.97 4.14
N TYR A 221 -12.38 -6.80 4.11
CA TYR A 221 -11.98 -5.69 3.25
C TYR A 221 -10.51 -5.27 3.41
N GLU A 222 -9.99 -5.22 4.65
CA GLU A 222 -8.61 -4.78 4.89
C GLU A 222 -7.63 -5.85 4.44
N GLY A 223 -7.89 -7.13 4.73
CA GLY A 223 -7.09 -8.24 4.22
C GLY A 223 -6.99 -8.27 2.70
N VAL A 224 -8.11 -8.01 1.99
CA VAL A 224 -8.10 -7.86 0.52
C VAL A 224 -7.22 -6.70 0.07
N LEU A 225 -7.33 -5.53 0.70
CA LEU A 225 -6.51 -4.36 0.35
C LEU A 225 -5.02 -4.58 0.64
N GLU A 226 -4.68 -5.22 1.75
CA GLU A 226 -3.29 -5.56 2.08
C GLU A 226 -2.69 -6.49 1.02
N LEU A 227 -3.38 -7.58 0.67
CA LEU A 227 -2.87 -8.52 -0.32
C LEU A 227 -2.73 -7.89 -1.71
N LEU A 228 -3.62 -6.96 -2.07
CA LEU A 228 -3.53 -6.23 -3.34
C LEU A 228 -2.42 -5.19 -3.34
N GLY A 229 -2.23 -4.44 -2.24
CA GLY A 229 -1.54 -3.14 -2.28
C GLY A 229 -0.72 -2.76 -1.05
N ALA A 230 -0.38 -3.69 -0.15
CA ALA A 230 0.56 -3.40 0.93
C ALA A 230 1.90 -2.88 0.38
N THR A 231 2.39 -1.78 0.93
CA THR A 231 3.68 -1.17 0.56
C THR A 231 4.62 -1.25 1.74
N LYS A 232 5.34 -2.38 1.85
CA LYS A 232 6.23 -2.70 2.98
C LYS A 232 5.60 -2.47 4.35
N SER A 233 4.28 -2.62 4.47
CA SER A 233 3.61 -2.54 5.76
C SER A 233 4.00 -3.75 6.59
N GLY A 234 3.97 -3.63 7.92
CA GLY A 234 4.41 -4.74 8.74
C GLY A 234 3.56 -4.98 9.97
N THR A 235 3.68 -6.20 10.46
CA THR A 235 3.00 -6.69 11.66
C THR A 235 4.03 -7.37 12.56
N SER A 236 3.72 -7.46 13.85
CA SER A 236 4.50 -8.28 14.78
C SER A 236 3.58 -9.12 15.65
N ASP A 237 4.07 -10.28 16.09
CA ASP A 237 3.44 -11.12 17.11
C ASP A 237 3.74 -10.69 18.56
N SER A 238 4.41 -9.54 18.74
CA SER A 238 4.77 -8.98 20.04
C SER A 238 4.21 -7.57 20.24
N ASP A 239 3.66 -7.31 21.42
CA ASP A 239 3.27 -5.97 21.86
C ASP A 239 4.48 -5.10 22.25
N VAL A 240 5.63 -5.72 22.54
CA VAL A 240 6.85 -5.02 22.99
C VAL A 240 7.77 -4.69 21.83
N VAL A 241 7.97 -5.62 20.91
CA VAL A 241 8.84 -5.46 19.75
C VAL A 241 7.94 -5.35 18.53
N THR A 242 7.72 -4.13 18.03
CA THR A 242 6.72 -3.83 17.01
C THR A 242 7.37 -3.37 15.72
N PHE A 243 6.77 -3.70 14.58
CA PHE A 243 7.17 -3.11 13.31
C PHE A 243 7.00 -1.59 13.35
N TYR A 244 7.99 -0.85 12.87
CA TYR A 244 7.91 0.61 12.77
C TYR A 244 7.81 1.07 11.32
N GLU A 245 8.81 0.71 10.50
CA GLU A 245 8.90 1.14 9.10
C GLU A 245 9.75 0.15 8.29
N GLY A 246 9.47 0.02 7.00
CA GLY A 246 10.31 -0.67 6.04
C GLY A 246 10.53 0.25 4.84
N SER A 247 11.75 0.28 4.32
CA SER A 247 12.07 1.06 3.12
C SER A 247 11.42 0.41 1.89
N ASP A 248 10.62 1.18 1.15
CA ASP A 248 10.03 0.77 -0.12
C ASP A 248 11.08 0.22 -1.10
N LYS A 249 12.30 0.77 -1.04
CA LYS A 249 13.38 0.46 -1.98
C LYS A 249 14.33 -0.64 -1.50
N TYR A 250 14.61 -0.68 -0.20
CA TYR A 250 15.73 -1.48 0.32
C TYR A 250 15.30 -2.64 1.21
N THR A 251 14.12 -2.56 1.82
CA THR A 251 13.61 -3.63 2.66
C THR A 251 12.87 -4.64 1.80
N SER A 252 13.27 -5.90 1.86
CA SER A 252 12.54 -6.97 1.19
C SER A 252 11.28 -7.34 1.99
N ALA A 253 10.20 -7.70 1.30
CA ALA A 253 9.06 -8.32 1.97
C ALA A 253 9.44 -9.72 2.46
N GLY A 254 8.72 -10.22 3.47
CA GLY A 254 8.97 -11.53 4.05
C GLY A 254 8.79 -11.56 5.55
N VAL A 255 9.23 -12.67 6.14
CA VAL A 255 9.17 -12.90 7.59
C VAL A 255 10.58 -12.75 8.17
N TYR A 256 10.65 -12.01 9.27
CA TYR A 256 11.86 -11.68 10.00
C TYR A 256 11.74 -12.13 11.45
N HIS A 257 12.84 -12.67 11.96
CA HIS A 257 12.97 -13.07 13.35
C HIS A 257 13.85 -12.08 14.10
N VAL A 258 13.39 -11.67 15.28
CA VAL A 258 13.98 -10.58 16.04
C VAL A 258 14.30 -11.03 17.46
N LYS A 259 15.48 -10.63 17.94
CA LYS A 259 15.93 -10.78 19.32
C LYS A 259 16.34 -9.43 19.86
N VAL A 260 15.86 -9.07 21.05
CA VAL A 260 16.19 -7.81 21.70
C VAL A 260 16.39 -8.03 23.19
N LYS A 261 17.43 -7.43 23.74
CA LYS A 261 17.67 -7.39 25.18
C LYS A 261 17.53 -5.96 25.69
N VAL A 262 16.66 -5.77 26.67
CA VAL A 262 16.43 -4.48 27.34
C VAL A 262 16.87 -4.58 28.79
N GLN A 263 17.75 -3.68 29.22
CA GLN A 263 18.31 -3.65 30.57
C GLN A 263 18.27 -2.25 31.15
N ASP A 264 18.13 -2.15 32.47
CA ASP A 264 18.32 -0.89 33.18
C ASP A 264 19.81 -0.74 33.53
N LEU A 265 20.45 0.30 32.98
CA LEU A 265 21.85 0.64 33.25
C LEU A 265 21.99 1.78 34.27
N GLY A 266 20.93 2.08 35.03
CA GLY A 266 20.90 3.09 36.08
C GLY A 266 20.43 4.48 35.62
N SER A 267 20.09 4.66 34.35
CA SER A 267 19.51 5.90 33.80
C SER A 267 18.21 5.64 33.02
N GLY A 268 17.58 4.49 33.27
CA GLY A 268 16.41 4.00 32.53
C GLY A 268 16.75 2.78 31.69
N ASN A 269 15.68 2.15 31.20
CA ASN A 269 15.74 0.95 30.37
C ASN A 269 16.28 1.31 28.98
N VAL A 270 17.26 0.56 28.51
CA VAL A 270 17.89 0.73 27.20
C VAL A 270 18.10 -0.63 26.52
N ILE A 271 18.14 -0.61 25.20
CA ILE A 271 18.52 -1.78 24.40
C ILE A 271 20.03 -2.00 24.55
N THR A 272 20.43 -3.23 24.90
CA THR A 272 21.85 -3.62 25.02
C THR A 272 22.28 -4.63 23.97
N GLU A 273 21.33 -5.37 23.39
CA GLU A 273 21.56 -6.27 22.26
C GLU A 273 20.33 -6.27 21.34
N ALA A 274 20.55 -6.29 20.03
CA ALA A 274 19.50 -6.47 19.03
C ALA A 274 20.03 -7.28 17.84
N TYR A 275 19.25 -8.26 17.40
CA TYR A 275 19.58 -9.09 16.25
C TYR A 275 18.36 -9.34 15.37
N ILE A 276 18.58 -9.37 14.06
CA ILE A 276 17.56 -9.67 13.05
C ILE A 276 18.09 -10.78 12.14
N LYS A 277 17.19 -11.62 11.64
CA LYS A 277 17.46 -12.54 10.51
C LYS A 277 16.19 -12.75 9.70
N GLY A 278 16.33 -13.14 8.43
CA GLY A 278 15.18 -13.63 7.65
C GLY A 278 14.68 -14.99 8.14
N GLU A 279 13.48 -15.37 7.72
CA GLU A 279 12.83 -16.66 8.03
C GLU A 279 13.79 -17.85 7.84
N ASN A 280 14.31 -17.96 6.61
CA ASN A 280 15.13 -19.08 6.15
C ASN A 280 16.62 -18.95 6.52
N ASP A 281 17.02 -17.83 7.12
CA ASP A 281 18.41 -17.61 7.50
C ASP A 281 18.78 -18.39 8.77
N THR A 282 19.98 -18.95 8.79
CA THR A 282 20.51 -19.67 9.96
C THR A 282 21.35 -18.78 10.86
N THR A 283 21.83 -17.66 10.34
CA THR A 283 22.71 -16.70 11.02
C THR A 283 21.94 -15.48 11.48
N TRP A 284 22.15 -15.08 12.73
CA TRP A 284 21.67 -13.81 13.27
C TRP A 284 22.65 -12.70 12.92
N ARG A 285 22.13 -11.56 12.45
CA ARG A 285 22.91 -10.36 12.17
C ARG A 285 22.65 -9.31 13.24
N THR A 286 23.70 -8.64 13.67
CA THR A 286 23.60 -7.59 14.69
C THR A 286 22.92 -6.38 14.07
N ALA A 287 21.80 -5.96 14.67
CA ALA A 287 21.12 -4.75 14.26
C ALA A 287 21.75 -3.53 14.93
N THR A 288 21.56 -2.36 14.35
CA THR A 288 21.92 -1.08 14.99
C THR A 288 20.71 -0.51 15.71
N TRP A 289 20.89 0.38 16.69
CA TRP A 289 19.75 1.01 17.37
C TRP A 289 20.05 2.42 17.85
N SER A 290 18.99 3.22 17.95
CA SER A 290 18.99 4.57 18.52
C SER A 290 17.73 4.76 19.37
N GLY A 291 17.90 4.90 20.69
CA GLY A 291 16.78 4.92 21.63
C GLY A 291 16.02 3.59 21.62
N SER A 292 14.72 3.64 21.33
CA SER A 292 13.84 2.46 21.19
C SER A 292 13.80 1.90 19.76
N LEU A 293 14.45 2.55 18.80
CA LEU A 293 14.37 2.20 17.39
C LEU A 293 15.56 1.33 16.98
N ILE A 294 15.29 0.09 16.58
CA ILE A 294 16.24 -0.84 15.98
C ILE A 294 16.20 -0.68 14.46
N THR A 295 17.35 -0.70 13.81
CA THR A 295 17.49 -0.71 12.35
C THR A 295 18.30 -1.93 11.93
N GLY A 296 17.76 -2.68 10.97
CA GLY A 296 18.41 -3.84 10.39
C GLY A 296 19.75 -3.51 9.71
N ASP A 297 20.45 -4.58 9.32
CA ASP A 297 21.75 -4.47 8.67
C ASP A 297 21.64 -3.61 7.41
N SER A 298 22.35 -2.49 7.38
CA SER A 298 22.24 -1.48 6.34
C SER A 298 23.43 -1.52 5.37
N ASP A 299 24.17 -2.63 5.33
CA ASP A 299 25.29 -2.78 4.42
C ASP A 299 24.82 -2.95 2.98
N PHE A 300 25.64 -2.44 2.06
CA PHE A 300 25.45 -2.52 0.63
C PHE A 300 26.65 -3.22 0.01
N SER A 301 26.38 -4.09 -0.95
CA SER A 301 27.38 -4.67 -1.83
C SER A 301 28.10 -3.60 -2.67
N ASP A 302 29.23 -3.96 -3.28
CA ASP A 302 29.97 -3.09 -4.21
C ASP A 302 29.13 -2.65 -5.43
N GLU A 303 28.07 -3.40 -5.74
CA GLU A 303 27.12 -3.12 -6.82
C GLU A 303 25.99 -2.17 -6.38
N GLY A 304 25.98 -1.75 -5.11
CA GLY A 304 24.96 -0.85 -4.55
C GLY A 304 23.63 -1.51 -4.21
N ASN A 305 23.57 -2.85 -4.22
CA ASN A 305 22.42 -3.62 -3.76
C ASN A 305 22.54 -3.87 -2.25
N PRO A 306 21.42 -3.85 -1.50
CA PRO A 306 21.40 -4.29 -0.12
C PRO A 306 22.04 -5.67 0.04
N GLU A 307 22.94 -5.81 1.01
CA GLU A 307 23.56 -7.10 1.29
C GLU A 307 22.55 -8.09 1.90
N TRP A 308 21.56 -7.56 2.66
CA TRP A 308 20.58 -8.37 3.38
C TRP A 308 19.13 -7.88 3.22
N PRO A 309 18.15 -8.79 3.31
CA PRO A 309 16.72 -8.46 3.17
C PRO A 309 16.20 -7.42 4.17
N GLU A 310 16.72 -7.40 5.40
CA GLU A 310 16.29 -6.46 6.46
C GLU A 310 16.90 -5.06 6.32
N ASN A 311 17.55 -4.73 5.21
CA ASN A 311 18.15 -3.42 5.04
C ASN A 311 17.11 -2.31 5.18
N SER A 312 17.42 -1.33 6.02
CA SER A 312 16.52 -0.24 6.38
C SER A 312 15.19 -0.66 7.04
N LEU A 313 15.06 -1.93 7.47
CA LEU A 313 13.93 -2.36 8.29
C LEU A 313 14.07 -1.75 9.68
N GLN A 314 13.01 -1.09 10.14
CA GLN A 314 12.95 -0.46 11.45
C GLN A 314 11.91 -1.11 12.35
N ILE A 315 12.31 -1.31 13.60
CA ILE A 315 11.50 -1.98 14.63
C ILE A 315 11.54 -1.10 15.88
N SER A 316 10.38 -0.85 16.47
CA SER A 316 10.26 -0.11 17.72
C SER A 316 10.16 -1.08 18.90
N VAL A 317 10.80 -0.72 20.01
CA VAL A 317 10.79 -1.51 21.25
C VAL A 317 10.20 -0.67 22.37
N ASP A 318 9.16 -1.17 23.03
CA ASP A 318 8.66 -0.57 24.27
C ASP A 318 9.69 -0.77 25.40
N LEU A 319 10.28 0.33 25.85
CA LEU A 319 11.28 0.34 26.91
C LEU A 319 10.67 0.48 28.31
N SER A 320 9.36 0.30 28.47
CA SER A 320 8.68 0.38 29.78
C SER A 320 9.17 -0.69 30.77
N ASN A 321 9.66 -1.84 30.26
CA ASN A 321 10.15 -2.95 31.07
C ASN A 321 11.50 -3.47 30.59
N THR A 322 12.24 -4.15 31.46
CA THR A 322 13.46 -4.89 31.11
C THR A 322 13.12 -6.34 30.76
N GLY A 323 13.95 -6.97 29.93
CA GLY A 323 13.73 -8.36 29.53
C GLY A 323 14.53 -8.81 28.29
N ASP A 324 14.54 -10.12 28.09
CA ASP A 324 15.10 -10.78 26.90
C ASP A 324 13.94 -11.21 26.00
N TYR A 325 13.71 -10.47 24.91
CA TYR A 325 12.65 -10.71 23.94
C TYR A 325 13.21 -11.49 22.73
N GLY A 326 12.51 -12.53 22.29
CA GLY A 326 12.92 -13.31 21.10
C GLY A 326 14.01 -14.38 21.32
N TYR A 327 14.57 -14.50 22.53
CA TYR A 327 15.72 -15.40 22.77
C TYR A 327 15.33 -16.88 22.92
N VAL A 328 14.11 -17.17 23.41
CA VAL A 328 13.59 -18.54 23.54
C VAL A 328 12.77 -18.91 22.30
N THR A 329 11.70 -18.15 22.05
CA THR A 329 10.94 -18.15 20.81
C THR A 329 11.19 -16.80 20.14
N PRO A 330 11.73 -16.74 18.92
CA PRO A 330 11.92 -15.49 18.21
C PRO A 330 10.64 -14.67 18.11
N VAL A 331 10.76 -13.35 18.25
CA VAL A 331 9.68 -12.45 17.86
C VAL A 331 9.60 -12.48 16.34
N VAL A 332 8.39 -12.63 15.81
CA VAL A 332 8.13 -12.64 14.38
C VAL A 332 7.65 -11.25 13.96
N VAL A 333 8.40 -10.65 13.04
CA VAL A 333 8.01 -9.42 12.35
C VAL A 333 7.82 -9.76 10.88
N ARG A 334 6.65 -9.44 10.32
CA ARG A 334 6.33 -9.69 8.93
C ARG A 334 6.29 -8.37 8.19
N VAL A 335 6.96 -8.29 7.05
CA VAL A 335 6.91 -7.16 6.14
C VAL A 335 6.16 -7.62 4.90
N LYS A 336 4.96 -7.07 4.68
CA LYS A 336 4.04 -7.40 3.61
C LYS A 336 4.28 -6.50 2.40
N GLN A 337 4.24 -7.11 1.22
CA GLN A 337 4.14 -6.38 -0.04
C GLN A 337 3.02 -6.98 -0.88
N GLY A 338 2.06 -6.15 -1.28
CA GLY A 338 0.93 -6.58 -2.07
C GLY A 338 1.33 -6.88 -3.52
N MET A 339 0.46 -7.63 -4.21
CA MET A 339 0.67 -8.06 -5.60
C MET A 339 0.96 -6.88 -6.55
N SER A 340 0.32 -5.72 -6.34
CA SER A 340 0.57 -4.54 -7.17
C SER A 340 1.98 -3.98 -7.00
N GLY A 341 2.53 -3.97 -5.78
CA GLY A 341 3.91 -3.57 -5.53
C GLY A 341 4.90 -4.52 -6.18
N ILE A 342 4.66 -5.84 -6.12
CA ILE A 342 5.53 -6.83 -6.77
C ILE A 342 5.52 -6.64 -8.29
N LEU A 343 4.34 -6.42 -8.86
CA LEU A 343 4.19 -6.12 -10.28
C LEU A 343 4.88 -4.81 -10.66
N GLU A 344 4.76 -3.77 -9.83
CA GLU A 344 5.40 -2.47 -10.04
C GLU A 344 6.93 -2.58 -10.02
N ASP A 345 7.50 -3.30 -9.05
CA ASP A 345 8.95 -3.54 -8.97
C ASP A 345 9.46 -4.25 -10.23
N MET A 346 8.75 -5.29 -10.68
CA MET A 346 9.09 -6.03 -11.90
C MET A 346 8.99 -5.14 -13.15
N LEU A 347 7.93 -4.35 -13.29
CA LEU A 347 7.76 -3.43 -14.41
C LEU A 347 8.85 -2.36 -14.40
N THR A 348 9.21 -1.85 -13.23
CA THR A 348 10.25 -0.84 -13.07
C THR A 348 11.61 -1.41 -13.47
N ASP A 349 12.02 -2.57 -12.97
CA ASP A 349 13.28 -3.24 -13.36
C ASP A 349 13.36 -3.50 -14.86
N THR A 350 12.23 -3.92 -15.44
CA THR A 350 12.17 -4.26 -16.87
C THR A 350 12.24 -3.03 -17.78
N THR A 351 11.56 -1.94 -17.42
CA THR A 351 11.34 -0.77 -18.30
C THR A 351 12.30 0.40 -18.07
N ARG A 352 13.11 0.36 -17.01
CA ARG A 352 14.15 1.37 -16.77
C ARG A 352 15.14 1.44 -17.94
N VAL A 353 15.80 2.58 -18.11
CA VAL A 353 16.70 2.86 -19.26
C VAL A 353 17.84 1.83 -19.39
N ASP A 354 18.41 1.42 -18.27
CA ASP A 354 19.41 0.36 -18.11
C ASP A 354 18.78 -0.99 -17.69
N GLY A 355 17.46 -1.07 -17.73
CA GLY A 355 16.70 -2.29 -17.50
C GLY A 355 16.83 -3.28 -18.66
N ARG A 356 16.11 -4.40 -18.53
CA ARG A 356 16.22 -5.52 -19.48
C ARG A 356 15.91 -5.14 -20.92
N PHE A 357 14.95 -4.25 -21.14
CA PHE A 357 14.63 -3.77 -22.48
C PHE A 357 15.74 -2.89 -23.06
N GLY A 358 16.33 -2.01 -22.26
CA GLY A 358 17.49 -1.20 -22.69
C GLY A 358 18.65 -2.09 -23.12
N ILE A 359 19.00 -3.09 -22.31
CA ILE A 359 20.07 -4.04 -22.62
C ILE A 359 19.78 -4.84 -23.90
N SER A 360 18.53 -5.30 -24.10
CA SER A 360 18.16 -6.01 -25.33
C SER A 360 18.27 -5.09 -26.56
N GLN A 361 17.79 -3.85 -26.44
CA GLN A 361 17.86 -2.85 -27.50
C GLN A 361 19.31 -2.55 -27.89
N ASP A 362 20.19 -2.31 -26.92
CA ASP A 362 21.61 -2.06 -27.13
C ASP A 362 22.29 -3.26 -27.82
N SER A 363 21.94 -4.48 -27.40
CA SER A 363 22.45 -5.72 -28.00
C SER A 363 22.04 -5.86 -29.48
N ILE A 364 20.78 -5.53 -29.79
CA ILE A 364 20.26 -5.55 -31.16
C ILE A 364 20.91 -4.45 -32.00
N GLU A 365 21.06 -3.23 -31.47
CA GLU A 365 21.73 -2.12 -32.16
C GLU A 365 23.19 -2.46 -32.48
N ALA A 366 23.93 -3.02 -31.53
CA ALA A 366 25.30 -3.48 -31.77
C ALA A 366 25.37 -4.60 -32.83
N LYS A 367 24.38 -5.50 -32.89
CA LYS A 367 24.28 -6.51 -33.97
C LYS A 367 24.01 -5.84 -35.32
N MET A 368 23.12 -4.85 -35.37
CA MET A 368 22.81 -4.10 -36.60
C MET A 368 24.07 -3.41 -37.13
N GLU A 369 24.85 -2.75 -36.27
CA GLU A 369 26.08 -2.09 -36.70
C GLU A 369 27.13 -3.08 -37.24
N ARG A 370 27.31 -4.23 -36.59
CA ARG A 370 28.20 -5.30 -37.13
C ARG A 370 27.73 -5.83 -38.48
N MET A 371 26.40 -5.97 -38.68
CA MET A 371 25.85 -6.39 -39.96
C MET A 371 26.04 -5.34 -41.06
N LYS A 372 25.83 -4.05 -40.74
CA LYS A 372 26.10 -2.94 -41.68
C LYS A 372 27.55 -2.94 -42.14
N GLN A 373 28.50 -3.09 -41.21
CA GLN A 373 29.91 -3.15 -41.57
C GLN A 373 30.22 -4.35 -42.48
N ARG A 374 29.66 -5.53 -42.18
CA ARG A 374 29.85 -6.72 -43.01
C ARG A 374 29.28 -6.56 -44.44
N ILE A 375 28.15 -5.86 -44.57
CA ILE A 375 27.57 -5.54 -45.89
C ILE A 375 28.50 -4.66 -46.69
N LEU A 376 29.12 -3.64 -46.06
CA LEU A 376 30.09 -2.77 -46.70
C LEU A 376 31.32 -3.56 -47.18
N ASP A 377 31.90 -4.39 -46.30
CA ASP A 377 33.08 -5.18 -46.62
C ASP A 377 32.83 -6.19 -47.76
N GLU A 378 31.64 -6.80 -47.79
CA GLU A 378 31.25 -7.72 -48.87
C GLU A 378 30.95 -6.97 -50.17
N GLY A 379 30.37 -5.76 -50.09
CA GLY A 379 30.21 -4.86 -51.24
C GLY A 379 31.56 -4.56 -51.91
N ASP A 380 32.55 -4.13 -51.12
CA ASP A 380 33.91 -3.89 -51.59
C ASP A 380 34.56 -5.15 -52.20
N ARG A 381 34.29 -6.32 -51.62
CA ARG A 381 34.78 -7.59 -52.15
C ARG A 381 34.15 -7.94 -53.49
N LEU A 382 32.84 -7.74 -53.65
CA LEU A 382 32.13 -7.96 -54.91
C LEU A 382 32.63 -7.01 -56.00
N GLU A 383 32.86 -5.74 -55.70
CA GLU A 383 33.46 -4.78 -56.65
C GLU A 383 34.85 -5.22 -57.12
N ARG A 384 35.72 -5.62 -56.18
CA ARG A 384 37.05 -6.16 -56.51
C ARG A 384 36.96 -7.42 -57.39
N MET A 385 35.97 -8.28 -57.14
CA MET A 385 35.73 -9.48 -57.95
C MET A 385 35.25 -9.13 -59.36
N GLN A 386 34.31 -8.19 -59.49
CA GLN A 386 33.82 -7.69 -60.78
C GLN A 386 34.95 -7.08 -61.61
N ALA A 387 35.78 -6.22 -61.01
CA ALA A 387 36.94 -5.63 -61.70
C ALA A 387 37.92 -6.71 -62.21
N ARG A 388 38.20 -7.73 -61.38
CA ARG A 388 39.07 -8.85 -61.75
C ARG A 388 38.49 -9.68 -62.88
N LEU A 389 37.20 -10.01 -62.83
CA LEU A 389 36.51 -10.75 -63.89
C LEU A 389 36.51 -9.96 -65.20
N THR A 390 36.20 -8.67 -65.14
CA THR A 390 36.23 -7.77 -66.31
C THR A 390 37.61 -7.77 -66.99
N GLN A 391 38.69 -7.65 -66.20
CA GLN A 391 40.05 -7.74 -66.74
C GLN A 391 40.37 -9.12 -67.34
N LYS A 392 39.89 -10.22 -66.74
CA LYS A 392 40.08 -11.56 -67.30
C LYS A 392 39.37 -11.73 -68.64
N TYR A 393 38.12 -11.26 -68.75
CA TYR A 393 37.37 -11.30 -70.00
C TYR A 393 38.02 -10.44 -71.09
N ALA A 394 38.45 -9.22 -70.76
CA ALA A 394 39.18 -8.36 -71.72
C ALA A 394 40.47 -9.02 -72.23
N ARG A 395 41.21 -9.74 -71.35
CA ARG A 395 42.40 -10.51 -71.76
C ARG A 395 42.05 -11.70 -72.65
N LEU A 396 41.00 -12.46 -72.31
CA LEU A 396 40.54 -13.58 -73.13
C LEU A 396 40.11 -13.11 -74.52
N GLU A 397 39.40 -11.99 -74.61
CA GLU A 397 38.97 -11.38 -75.87
C GLU A 397 40.16 -10.96 -76.73
N ALA A 398 41.15 -10.28 -76.15
CA ALA A 398 42.40 -9.94 -76.84
C ALA A 398 43.15 -11.20 -77.34
N LEU A 399 43.17 -12.26 -76.54
CA LEU A 399 43.84 -13.52 -76.89
C LEU A 399 43.09 -14.25 -78.01
N MET A 400 41.75 -14.27 -77.99
CA MET A 400 40.92 -14.79 -79.08
C MET A 400 41.11 -13.99 -80.37
N ALA A 401 41.13 -12.66 -80.31
CA ALA A 401 41.39 -11.82 -81.47
C ALA A 401 42.76 -12.14 -82.09
N THR A 402 43.79 -12.32 -81.25
CA THR A 402 45.14 -12.71 -81.68
C THR A 402 45.13 -14.09 -82.34
N LEU A 403 44.44 -15.07 -81.75
CA LEU A 403 44.30 -16.42 -82.32
C LEU A 403 43.55 -16.40 -83.65
N GLN A 404 42.47 -15.62 -83.79
CA GLN A 404 41.74 -15.46 -85.05
C GLN A 404 42.62 -14.81 -86.13
N GLN A 405 43.45 -13.85 -85.75
CA GLN A 405 44.40 -13.21 -86.65
C GLN A 405 45.48 -14.20 -87.12
N GLN A 406 46.01 -15.03 -86.21
CA GLN A 406 46.94 -16.12 -86.54
C GLN A 406 46.30 -17.19 -87.44
N LEU A 407 45.06 -17.60 -87.14
CA LEU A 407 44.30 -18.55 -87.98
C LEU A 407 44.05 -18.00 -89.39
N SER A 408 43.73 -16.71 -89.49
CA SER A 408 43.57 -16.04 -90.79
C SER A 408 44.89 -15.98 -91.57
N ALA A 409 46.00 -15.71 -90.88
CA ALA A 409 47.33 -15.72 -91.50
C ALA A 409 47.73 -17.13 -91.96
N VAL A 410 47.47 -18.17 -91.17
CA VAL A 410 47.73 -19.57 -91.55
C VAL A 410 46.87 -20.00 -92.73
N ASN A 411 45.58 -19.64 -92.75
CA ASN A 411 44.69 -19.92 -93.88
C ASN A 411 45.05 -19.16 -95.16
N ALA A 412 45.79 -18.04 -95.07
CA ALA A 412 46.28 -17.33 -96.25
C ALA A 412 47.57 -17.94 -96.83
N TYR A 413 48.22 -18.85 -96.08
CA TYR A 413 49.45 -19.55 -96.48
C TYR A 413 49.22 -20.98 -96.96
N LEU A 414 48.02 -21.53 -96.76
CA LEU A 414 47.52 -22.76 -97.36
C LEU A 414 46.75 -22.43 -98.64
#